data_AF-U2UDD3-F1
#
_entry.id   AF-U2UDD3-F1
#
_cell.length_a   1.000
_cell.length_b   1.000
_cell.length_c   1.000
_cell.angle_alpha   90.00
_cell.angle_beta   90.00
_cell.angle_gamma   90.00
#
_symmetry.space_group_name_H-M   'P 1'
#
loop_
_entity.id
_entity.type
_entity.pdbx_description
1 polymer ?
#
loop_
_entity_poly.entity_id
_entity_poly.type
_entity_poly.pdbx_seq_one_letter_code
_entity_poly.pdbx_strand_id
1 'polypeptide(L)'
;MPRESEEERRDSMDGEIVFRQLCIKAYHVSEVEESERFSLKQREDGSYLLSLNPAALSEFRKEEPLITDARLSILPPGKRHIPVNSIMDVIPISAKVLGRLGEGITHTLTGVYVVLTGADTEGNPISAFGNSDGMLDEHMIFGRAGTPGEDDIILLLDVTLKAMEGYHRTGPDAVHRLCDRFCQEIREKLKKLNPGKFTEKHSYQDIARPGKKKVALVKLVSGQGAMYDTHFLAKEPSAFLGGRSIIDITGAPMILSPNEYRDGAIRALY
;
A
#
# COMPACT_ATOMS: atom_id res chain seq x y z
N MET A 1 13.16 4.95 54.31
CA MET A 1 12.15 4.22 53.52
C MET A 1 11.96 4.94 52.20
N PRO A 2 12.62 4.52 51.12
CA PRO A 2 12.38 5.07 49.79
C PRO A 2 11.16 4.40 49.17
N ARG A 3 10.32 5.23 48.55
CA ARG A 3 9.07 4.90 47.89
C ARG A 3 9.30 3.94 46.72
N GLU A 4 8.49 2.89 46.69
CA GLU A 4 8.34 1.95 45.59
C GLU A 4 8.13 2.75 44.29
N SER A 5 9.04 2.54 43.33
CA SER A 5 8.83 2.96 41.95
C SER A 5 7.68 2.15 41.37
N GLU A 6 6.75 2.86 40.74
CA GLU A 6 5.66 2.33 39.91
C GLU A 6 6.24 1.48 38.77
N GLU A 7 6.59 0.24 39.08
CA GLU A 7 6.79 -0.82 38.11
C GLU A 7 5.39 -1.28 37.71
N GLU A 8 4.88 -0.69 36.63
CA GLU A 8 3.65 -1.13 35.96
C GLU A 8 3.71 -2.65 35.81
N ARG A 9 2.75 -3.32 36.46
CA ARG A 9 2.58 -4.76 36.46
C ARG A 9 2.52 -5.28 35.02
N ARG A 10 3.65 -5.78 34.54
CA ARG A 10 3.76 -6.59 33.33
C ARG A 10 3.31 -8.00 33.70
N ASP A 11 2.02 -8.26 33.54
CA ASP A 11 1.50 -9.63 33.65
C ASP A 11 2.13 -10.49 32.55
N SER A 12 3.08 -11.34 32.93
CA SER A 12 3.62 -12.42 32.09
C SER A 12 2.95 -13.73 32.50
N MET A 13 2.12 -14.29 31.63
CA MET A 13 2.03 -15.75 31.54
C MET A 13 3.24 -16.20 30.69
N ASP A 14 4.11 -17.03 31.25
CA ASP A 14 5.26 -17.69 30.62
C ASP A 14 6.57 -16.90 30.36
N GLY A 15 6.79 -15.75 30.99
CA GLY A 15 8.07 -15.01 30.87
C GLY A 15 8.30 -14.35 29.50
N GLU A 16 7.24 -14.22 28.71
CA GLU A 16 7.22 -13.42 27.49
C GLU A 16 7.14 -11.91 27.81
N ILE A 17 7.84 -11.10 27.00
CA ILE A 17 7.81 -9.64 27.13
C ILE A 17 7.12 -9.07 25.90
N VAL A 18 5.95 -8.46 26.09
CA VAL A 18 5.21 -7.77 25.02
C VAL A 18 5.71 -6.33 24.94
N PHE A 19 6.25 -5.93 23.78
CA PHE A 19 6.74 -4.56 23.56
C PHE A 19 5.63 -3.62 23.07
N ARG A 20 4.82 -4.11 22.13
CA ARG A 20 3.80 -3.33 21.44
C ARG A 20 2.74 -4.24 20.83
N GLN A 21 1.60 -3.65 20.53
CA GLN A 21 0.48 -4.33 19.90
C GLN A 21 0.05 -3.57 18.65
N LEU A 22 -0.18 -4.30 17.57
CA LEU A 22 -0.76 -3.82 16.32
C LEU A 22 -2.16 -4.41 16.16
N CYS A 23 -3.13 -3.56 15.85
CA CYS A 23 -4.50 -3.95 15.52
C CYS A 23 -4.81 -3.50 14.09
N ILE A 24 -5.10 -4.45 13.21
CA ILE A 24 -5.52 -4.18 11.83
C ILE A 24 -7.02 -4.46 11.73
N LYS A 25 -7.77 -3.48 11.23
CA LYS A 25 -9.22 -3.57 11.01
C LYS A 25 -9.52 -3.43 9.53
N ALA A 26 -10.17 -4.44 8.96
CA ALA A 26 -10.54 -4.44 7.55
C ALA A 26 -11.95 -3.88 7.35
N TYR A 27 -12.12 -3.18 6.23
CA TYR A 27 -13.39 -2.64 5.77
C TYR A 27 -13.60 -3.12 4.33
N HIS A 28 -14.39 -4.18 4.18
CA HIS A 28 -14.59 -4.83 2.87
C HIS A 28 -15.43 -3.96 1.93
N VAL A 29 -14.87 -3.61 0.78
CA VAL A 29 -15.53 -2.88 -0.30
C VAL A 29 -16.14 -3.89 -1.26
N SER A 30 -17.44 -3.80 -1.48
CA SER A 30 -18.17 -4.66 -2.42
C SER A 30 -18.59 -3.92 -3.69
N GLU A 31 -18.49 -2.59 -3.69
CA GLU A 31 -18.90 -1.75 -4.80
C GLU A 31 -18.06 -0.47 -4.84
N VAL A 32 -17.73 -0.01 -6.05
CA VAL A 32 -17.01 1.23 -6.30
C VAL A 32 -17.79 2.02 -7.35
N GLU A 33 -18.00 3.31 -7.12
CA GLU A 33 -18.67 4.23 -8.04
C GLU A 33 -17.86 5.51 -8.26
N GLU A 34 -18.10 6.17 -9.38
CA GLU A 34 -17.64 7.54 -9.60
C GLU A 34 -18.63 8.54 -9.00
N SER A 35 -18.11 9.62 -8.43
CA SER A 35 -18.88 10.66 -7.77
C SER A 35 -18.11 11.98 -7.76
N GLU A 36 -18.74 13.05 -7.29
CA GLU A 36 -18.06 14.35 -7.14
C GLU A 36 -17.09 14.39 -5.95
N ARG A 37 -17.18 13.45 -5.00
CA ARG A 37 -16.40 13.49 -3.74
C ARG A 37 -16.09 12.08 -3.23
N PHE A 38 -14.87 11.90 -2.74
CA PHE A 38 -14.48 10.67 -2.06
C PHE A 38 -15.36 10.37 -0.85
N SER A 39 -15.90 9.16 -0.77
CA SER A 39 -16.71 8.71 0.36
C SER A 39 -16.60 7.20 0.57
N LEU A 40 -16.76 6.77 1.82
CA LEU A 40 -16.88 5.35 2.20
C LEU A 40 -18.18 5.21 2.99
N LYS A 41 -19.16 4.53 2.41
CA LYS A 41 -20.48 4.34 3.03
C LYS A 41 -20.71 2.86 3.29
N GLN A 42 -21.14 2.54 4.51
CA GLN A 42 -21.52 1.18 4.84
C GLN A 42 -22.88 0.85 4.22
N ARG A 43 -22.98 -0.33 3.63
CA ARG A 43 -24.18 -0.93 3.06
C ARG A 43 -24.94 -1.76 4.11
N GLU A 44 -26.14 -2.20 3.77
CA GLU A 44 -27.00 -2.97 4.68
C GLU A 44 -26.38 -4.31 5.10
N ASP A 45 -25.61 -4.95 4.21
CA ASP A 45 -24.90 -6.20 4.44
C ASP A 45 -23.60 -6.04 5.26
N GLY A 46 -23.27 -4.81 5.68
CA GLY A 46 -22.08 -4.48 6.44
C GLY A 46 -20.83 -4.20 5.60
N SER A 47 -20.86 -4.47 4.29
CA SER A 47 -19.80 -4.10 3.34
C SER A 47 -19.84 -2.60 3.01
N TYR A 48 -18.92 -2.13 2.18
CA TYR A 48 -18.74 -0.72 1.87
C TYR A 48 -18.87 -0.41 0.37
N LEU A 49 -19.53 0.72 0.10
CA LEU A 49 -19.47 1.43 -1.18
C LEU A 49 -18.37 2.50 -1.11
N LEU A 50 -17.40 2.40 -2.01
CA LEU A 50 -16.34 3.39 -2.20
C LEU A 50 -16.69 4.30 -3.36
N SER A 51 -17.06 5.55 -3.06
CA SER A 51 -17.26 6.58 -4.07
C SER A 51 -15.93 7.30 -4.32
N LEU A 52 -15.49 7.39 -5.57
CA LEU A 52 -14.24 8.04 -5.98
C LEU A 52 -14.54 9.37 -6.67
N ASN A 53 -13.61 10.33 -6.61
CA ASN A 53 -13.65 11.53 -7.45
C ASN A 53 -12.53 11.47 -8.50
N PRO A 54 -12.82 11.04 -9.74
CA PRO A 54 -11.83 10.95 -10.81
C PRO A 54 -11.16 12.29 -11.14
N ALA A 55 -11.87 13.42 -10.99
CA ALA A 55 -11.31 14.75 -11.28
C ALA A 55 -10.13 15.12 -10.38
N ALA A 56 -10.06 14.56 -9.16
CA ALA A 56 -8.94 14.77 -8.26
C ALA A 56 -7.61 14.24 -8.84
N LEU A 57 -7.65 13.16 -9.63
CA LEU A 57 -6.46 12.63 -10.29
C LEU A 57 -5.88 13.67 -11.25
N SER A 58 -6.72 14.33 -12.04
CA SER A 58 -6.30 15.38 -12.96
C SER A 58 -5.70 16.59 -12.23
N GLU A 59 -6.24 16.96 -11.06
CA GLU A 59 -5.66 18.03 -10.24
C GLU A 59 -4.28 17.65 -9.71
N PHE A 60 -4.12 16.45 -9.13
CA PHE A 60 -2.83 15.99 -8.63
C PHE A 60 -1.79 15.83 -9.74
N ARG A 61 -2.21 15.46 -10.96
CA ARG A 61 -1.32 15.35 -12.12
C ARG A 61 -0.65 16.68 -12.48
N LYS A 62 -1.32 17.83 -12.23
CA LYS A 62 -0.73 19.15 -12.52
C LYS A 62 0.53 19.44 -11.71
N GLU A 63 0.71 18.75 -10.58
CA GLU A 63 1.91 18.85 -9.74
C GLU A 63 3.07 17.97 -10.25
N GLU A 64 2.85 17.08 -11.21
CA GLU A 64 3.83 16.13 -11.74
C GLU A 64 4.21 16.48 -13.19
N PRO A 65 5.24 17.33 -13.42
CA PRO A 65 5.56 17.84 -14.75
C PRO A 65 6.07 16.77 -15.73
N LEU A 66 6.46 15.58 -15.25
CA LEU A 66 6.91 14.46 -16.08
C LEU A 66 5.74 13.63 -16.63
N ILE A 67 4.53 13.80 -16.09
CA ILE A 67 3.35 13.02 -16.46
C ILE A 67 2.53 13.78 -17.52
N THR A 68 2.35 13.14 -18.68
CA THR A 68 1.58 13.70 -19.80
C THR A 68 0.11 13.29 -19.76
N ASP A 69 -0.21 12.13 -19.19
CA ASP A 69 -1.57 11.66 -18.98
C ASP A 69 -1.69 10.72 -17.77
N ALA A 70 -2.88 10.66 -17.17
CA ALA A 70 -3.20 9.71 -16.12
C ALA A 70 -4.70 9.39 -16.16
N ARG A 71 -5.04 8.11 -16.22
CA ARG A 71 -6.42 7.62 -16.36
C ARG A 71 -6.74 6.61 -15.27
N LEU A 72 -7.92 6.76 -14.68
CA LEU A 72 -8.47 5.81 -13.70
C LEU A 72 -9.59 5.02 -14.36
N SER A 73 -9.56 3.70 -14.24
CA SER A 73 -10.64 2.80 -14.65
C SER A 73 -11.05 1.90 -13.49
N ILE A 74 -12.36 1.71 -13.29
CA ILE A 74 -12.90 0.78 -12.29
C ILE A 74 -13.19 -0.54 -13.00
N LEU A 75 -12.45 -1.58 -12.67
CA LEU A 75 -12.61 -2.92 -13.24
C LEU A 75 -13.30 -3.82 -12.21
N PRO A 76 -14.58 -4.17 -12.43
CA PRO A 76 -15.26 -5.15 -11.58
C PRO A 76 -14.68 -6.56 -11.82
N PRO A 77 -14.98 -7.51 -10.91
CA PRO A 77 -14.61 -8.91 -11.09
C PRO A 77 -15.03 -9.46 -12.45
N GLY A 78 -14.17 -10.26 -13.08
CA GLY A 78 -14.42 -10.86 -14.40
C GLY A 78 -14.28 -9.91 -15.61
N LYS A 79 -14.11 -8.59 -15.42
CA LYS A 79 -13.82 -7.64 -16.53
C LYS A 79 -12.33 -7.28 -16.59
N ARG A 80 -11.49 -8.32 -16.67
CA ARG A 80 -10.02 -8.18 -16.57
C ARG A 80 -9.27 -8.52 -17.86
N HIS A 81 -9.94 -9.00 -18.91
CA HIS A 81 -9.34 -9.19 -20.23
C HIS A 81 -9.27 -7.86 -20.99
N ILE A 82 -8.32 -7.02 -20.61
CA ILE A 82 -8.09 -5.69 -21.18
C ILE A 82 -6.60 -5.47 -21.43
N PRO A 83 -6.24 -4.67 -22.45
CA PRO A 83 -4.86 -4.28 -22.65
C PRO A 83 -4.41 -3.33 -21.53
N VAL A 84 -3.22 -3.58 -20.98
CA VAL A 84 -2.55 -2.73 -20.00
C VAL A 84 -1.11 -2.47 -20.41
N ASN A 85 -0.60 -1.31 -20.01
CA ASN A 85 0.84 -1.05 -20.03
C ASN A 85 1.53 -1.87 -18.92
N SER A 86 2.85 -1.76 -18.84
CA SER A 86 3.66 -2.40 -17.79
C SER A 86 3.06 -2.19 -16.41
N ILE A 87 2.81 -3.28 -15.69
CA ILE A 87 2.33 -3.29 -14.32
C ILE A 87 3.49 -2.92 -13.41
N MET A 88 3.38 -1.78 -12.74
CA MET A 88 4.40 -1.25 -11.81
C MET A 88 4.13 -1.68 -10.37
N ASP A 89 2.86 -1.76 -9.96
CA ASP A 89 2.52 -2.05 -8.55
C ASP A 89 1.10 -2.56 -8.37
N VAL A 90 0.88 -3.32 -7.30
CA VAL A 90 -0.43 -3.69 -6.77
C VAL A 90 -0.51 -3.18 -5.34
N ILE A 91 -1.33 -2.16 -5.13
CA ILE A 91 -1.27 -1.32 -3.94
C ILE A 91 -2.52 -1.56 -3.09
N PRO A 92 -2.37 -2.13 -1.87
CA PRO A 92 -3.45 -2.16 -0.90
C PRO A 92 -3.71 -0.74 -0.36
N ILE A 93 -4.97 -0.42 -0.07
CA ILE A 93 -5.34 0.87 0.49
C ILE A 93 -5.52 0.74 2.00
N SER A 94 -4.52 1.22 2.73
CA SER A 94 -4.48 1.16 4.19
C SER A 94 -4.11 2.52 4.77
N ALA A 95 -4.63 2.82 5.96
CA ALA A 95 -4.44 4.09 6.63
C ALA A 95 -4.11 3.88 8.12
N LYS A 96 -3.11 4.62 8.60
CA LYS A 96 -2.76 4.63 10.01
C LYS A 96 -3.72 5.53 10.78
N VAL A 97 -4.40 4.96 11.76
CA VAL A 97 -5.39 5.69 12.58
C VAL A 97 -4.79 6.12 13.92
N LEU A 98 -4.00 5.25 14.54
CA LEU A 98 -3.37 5.53 15.83
C LEU A 98 -1.99 4.85 15.89
N GLY A 99 -0.99 5.57 16.38
CA GLY A 99 0.38 5.06 16.52
C GLY A 99 1.20 5.20 15.24
N ARG A 100 2.32 4.48 15.18
CA ARG A 100 3.23 4.40 14.01
C ARG A 100 3.22 2.98 13.43
N LEU A 101 3.85 2.79 12.27
CA LEU A 101 3.91 1.47 11.65
C LEU A 101 4.41 0.41 12.66
N GLY A 102 3.67 -0.69 12.76
CA GLY A 102 3.94 -1.80 13.67
C GLY A 102 3.33 -1.71 15.07
N GLU A 103 2.61 -0.64 15.41
CA GLU A 103 1.90 -0.50 16.69
C GLU A 103 0.63 0.34 16.59
N GLY A 104 -0.33 0.18 17.49
CA GLY A 104 -1.58 0.93 17.49
C GLY A 104 -2.61 0.36 16.51
N ILE A 105 -3.31 1.22 15.78
CA ILE A 105 -4.47 0.84 14.95
C ILE A 105 -4.25 1.25 13.50
N THR A 106 -4.44 0.29 12.60
CA THR A 106 -4.46 0.46 11.15
C THR A 106 -5.81 0.03 10.61
N HIS A 107 -6.39 0.86 9.74
CA HIS A 107 -7.55 0.49 8.95
C HIS A 107 -7.08 0.08 7.55
N THR A 108 -7.67 -0.95 6.97
CA THR A 108 -7.34 -1.42 5.61
C THR A 108 -8.62 -1.68 4.84
N LEU A 109 -8.62 -1.40 3.53
CA LEU A 109 -9.68 -1.85 2.64
C LEU A 109 -9.35 -3.26 2.14
N THR A 110 -10.36 -4.12 2.12
CA THR A 110 -10.35 -5.40 1.37
C THR A 110 -11.41 -5.33 0.28
N GLY A 111 -11.41 -6.25 -0.69
CA GLY A 111 -12.36 -6.18 -1.81
C GLY A 111 -11.97 -5.20 -2.92
N VAL A 112 -10.90 -4.41 -2.72
CA VAL A 112 -10.45 -3.41 -3.70
C VAL A 112 -8.94 -3.18 -3.63
N TYR A 113 -8.30 -3.10 -4.79
CA TYR A 113 -6.87 -2.81 -4.95
C TYR A 113 -6.64 -1.76 -6.02
N VAL A 114 -5.56 -0.97 -5.90
CA VAL A 114 -5.07 -0.17 -7.03
C VAL A 114 -4.06 -1.01 -7.79
N VAL A 115 -4.22 -1.10 -9.11
CA VAL A 115 -3.19 -1.63 -10.01
C VAL A 115 -2.62 -0.45 -10.77
N LEU A 116 -1.33 -0.21 -10.62
CA LEU A 116 -0.62 0.92 -11.23
C LEU A 116 0.09 0.41 -12.48
N THR A 117 -0.23 1.00 -13.62
CA THR A 117 0.39 0.68 -14.91
C THR A 117 0.95 1.94 -15.55
N GLY A 118 1.92 1.78 -16.47
CA GLY A 118 2.35 2.92 -17.25
C GLY A 118 3.38 2.66 -18.33
N ALA A 119 3.44 3.60 -19.26
CA ALA A 119 4.38 3.68 -20.36
C ALA A 119 4.77 5.15 -20.59
N ASP A 120 5.80 5.42 -21.39
CA ASP A 120 6.05 6.78 -21.87
C ASP A 120 5.27 7.09 -23.17
N THR A 121 5.36 8.33 -23.66
CA THR A 121 4.70 8.75 -24.91
C THR A 121 5.17 8.02 -26.17
N GLU A 122 6.27 7.28 -26.12
CA GLU A 122 6.78 6.44 -27.22
C GLU A 122 6.34 4.97 -27.08
N GLY A 123 5.60 4.65 -26.01
CA GLY A 123 5.15 3.29 -25.71
C GLY A 123 6.20 2.45 -24.98
N ASN A 124 7.30 3.04 -24.51
CA ASN A 124 8.29 2.30 -23.73
C ASN A 124 7.71 2.03 -22.33
N PRO A 125 7.80 0.79 -21.82
CA PRO A 125 7.29 0.44 -20.51
C PRO A 125 8.08 1.13 -19.38
N ILE A 126 7.36 1.59 -18.36
CA ILE A 126 7.98 2.13 -17.14
C ILE A 126 8.36 0.95 -16.23
N SER A 127 9.54 1.03 -15.60
CA SER A 127 10.00 0.04 -14.62
C SER A 127 9.98 -1.40 -15.16
N ALA A 128 10.34 -1.59 -16.42
CA ALA A 128 10.32 -2.92 -17.04
C ALA A 128 11.41 -3.83 -16.46
N PHE A 129 11.03 -4.71 -15.54
CA PHE A 129 11.80 -5.89 -15.16
C PHE A 129 11.05 -7.16 -15.63
N GLY A 130 11.12 -7.40 -16.94
CA GLY A 130 10.26 -8.36 -17.65
C GLY A 130 9.12 -7.65 -18.37
N ASN A 131 8.34 -8.42 -19.15
CA ASN A 131 7.21 -7.89 -19.93
C ASN A 131 5.90 -8.24 -19.20
N SER A 132 5.28 -7.22 -18.60
CA SER A 132 3.96 -7.30 -17.96
C SER A 132 2.90 -6.46 -18.70
N ASP A 133 3.27 -5.86 -19.83
CA ASP A 133 2.36 -5.27 -20.80
C ASP A 133 1.64 -6.37 -21.60
N GLY A 134 0.40 -6.09 -22.03
CA GLY A 134 -0.45 -7.07 -22.71
C GLY A 134 -1.81 -7.18 -22.04
N MET A 135 -2.40 -8.38 -22.02
CA MET A 135 -3.69 -8.60 -21.37
C MET A 135 -3.52 -8.77 -19.86
N LEU A 136 -4.22 -7.94 -19.07
CA LEU A 136 -4.05 -7.92 -17.61
C LEU A 136 -4.25 -9.30 -16.96
N ASP A 137 -5.23 -10.07 -17.42
CA ASP A 137 -5.54 -11.40 -16.89
C ASP A 137 -4.60 -12.52 -17.37
N GLU A 138 -3.81 -12.28 -18.42
CA GLU A 138 -2.75 -13.19 -18.85
C GLU A 138 -1.44 -12.93 -18.09
N HIS A 139 -1.20 -11.68 -17.67
CA HIS A 139 0.04 -11.25 -17.02
C HIS A 139 -0.05 -11.12 -15.49
N MET A 140 -1.25 -11.06 -14.91
CA MET A 140 -1.46 -11.03 -13.46
C MET A 140 -2.07 -12.34 -12.96
N ILE A 141 -1.42 -12.98 -11.99
CA ILE A 141 -1.99 -14.12 -11.27
C ILE A 141 -2.79 -13.58 -10.09
N PHE A 142 -4.10 -13.78 -10.10
CA PHE A 142 -5.00 -13.35 -9.03
C PHE A 142 -5.02 -14.33 -7.85
N GLY A 143 -5.59 -13.91 -6.72
CA GLY A 143 -5.83 -14.76 -5.55
C GLY A 143 -4.57 -15.15 -4.77
N ARG A 144 -3.42 -14.51 -5.01
CA ARG A 144 -2.18 -14.70 -4.25
C ARG A 144 -1.92 -13.55 -3.29
N ALA A 145 -1.12 -13.81 -2.26
CA ALA A 145 -0.65 -12.77 -1.35
C ALA A 145 0.08 -11.68 -2.16
N GLY A 146 -0.43 -10.45 -2.09
CA GLY A 146 0.10 -9.30 -2.85
C GLY A 146 -0.56 -9.04 -4.20
N THR A 147 -1.57 -9.81 -4.59
CA THR A 147 -2.36 -9.61 -5.82
C THR A 147 -3.85 -9.52 -5.49
N PRO A 148 -4.68 -8.86 -6.32
CA PRO A 148 -6.12 -8.83 -6.10
C PRO A 148 -6.69 -10.26 -6.11
N GLY A 149 -7.67 -10.52 -5.26
CA GLY A 149 -8.49 -11.73 -5.29
C GLY A 149 -9.32 -11.84 -6.57
N GLU A 150 -9.88 -13.02 -6.83
CA GLU A 150 -10.73 -13.26 -8.00
C GLU A 150 -11.98 -12.36 -8.01
N ASP A 151 -12.53 -12.11 -6.82
CA ASP A 151 -13.76 -11.30 -6.63
C ASP A 151 -13.47 -9.83 -6.23
N ASP A 152 -12.20 -9.40 -6.24
CA ASP A 152 -11.85 -8.03 -5.87
C ASP A 152 -12.04 -7.03 -7.03
N ILE A 153 -12.36 -5.79 -6.69
CA ILE A 153 -12.43 -4.68 -7.66
C ILE A 153 -11.03 -4.12 -7.87
N ILE A 154 -10.65 -3.85 -9.13
CA ILE A 154 -9.38 -3.20 -9.47
C ILE A 154 -9.64 -1.74 -9.84
N LEU A 155 -8.96 -0.85 -9.15
CA LEU A 155 -8.80 0.55 -9.54
C LEU A 155 -7.54 0.62 -10.41
N LEU A 156 -7.71 0.49 -11.72
CA LEU A 156 -6.60 0.55 -12.66
C LEU A 156 -6.23 2.01 -12.88
N LEU A 157 -5.04 2.39 -12.41
CA LEU A 157 -4.45 3.70 -12.62
C LEU A 157 -3.35 3.58 -13.67
N ASP A 158 -3.64 4.03 -14.88
CA ASP A 158 -2.72 4.01 -16.02
C ASP A 158 -2.09 5.39 -16.23
N VAL A 159 -0.76 5.45 -16.27
CA VAL A 159 0.00 6.71 -16.32
C VAL A 159 0.90 6.76 -17.54
N THR A 160 0.88 7.89 -18.24
CA THR A 160 1.76 8.16 -19.37
C THR A 160 2.82 9.19 -18.99
N LEU A 161 4.09 8.80 -19.02
CA LEU A 161 5.23 9.71 -18.84
C LEU A 161 5.63 10.40 -20.14
N LYS A 162 6.37 11.49 -20.07
CA LYS A 162 7.11 12.03 -21.23
C LYS A 162 8.14 10.98 -21.71
N ALA A 163 8.42 11.00 -23.01
CA ALA A 163 9.41 10.13 -23.64
C ALA A 163 10.70 10.03 -22.80
N MET A 164 11.18 8.81 -22.61
CA MET A 164 12.42 8.48 -21.89
C MET A 164 12.46 8.78 -20.38
N GLU A 165 11.45 9.45 -19.80
CA GLU A 165 11.45 9.74 -18.36
C GLU A 165 11.32 8.48 -17.49
N GLY A 166 10.83 7.37 -18.04
CA GLY A 166 10.77 6.07 -17.35
C GLY A 166 12.14 5.47 -17.01
N TYR A 167 13.22 5.92 -17.65
CA TYR A 167 14.59 5.44 -17.41
C TYR A 167 15.32 6.20 -16.31
N HIS A 168 14.74 7.28 -15.80
CA HIS A 168 15.27 8.08 -14.71
C HIS A 168 14.41 7.89 -13.46
N ARG A 169 15.02 7.77 -12.28
CA ARG A 169 14.32 7.53 -11.01
C ARG A 169 13.17 8.51 -10.75
N THR A 170 13.33 9.74 -11.20
CA THR A 170 12.31 10.80 -11.11
C THR A 170 11.00 10.47 -11.83
N GLY A 171 11.03 9.68 -12.90
CA GLY A 171 9.86 9.25 -13.65
C GLY A 171 8.97 8.31 -12.84
N PRO A 172 9.43 7.08 -12.52
CA PRO A 172 8.68 6.14 -11.67
C PRO A 172 8.27 6.77 -10.32
N ASP A 173 9.14 7.56 -9.71
CA ASP A 173 8.82 8.29 -8.47
C ASP A 173 7.62 9.23 -8.65
N ALA A 174 7.52 9.95 -9.77
CA ALA A 174 6.37 10.82 -10.06
C ALA A 174 5.07 10.01 -10.18
N VAL A 175 5.13 8.85 -10.84
CA VAL A 175 3.98 7.94 -11.02
C VAL A 175 3.49 7.41 -9.66
N HIS A 176 4.40 6.91 -8.82
CA HIS A 176 4.05 6.45 -7.46
C HIS A 176 3.55 7.59 -6.56
N ARG A 177 4.11 8.80 -6.70
CA ARG A 177 3.65 9.98 -5.94
C ARG A 177 2.24 10.40 -6.32
N LEU A 178 1.93 10.43 -7.61
CA LEU A 178 0.57 10.70 -8.11
C LEU A 178 -0.42 9.67 -7.56
N CYS A 179 -0.09 8.38 -7.68
CA CYS A 179 -0.92 7.29 -7.16
C CYS A 179 -1.13 7.40 -5.65
N ASP A 180 -0.09 7.75 -4.90
CA ASP A 180 -0.17 7.83 -3.45
C ASP A 180 -0.98 9.04 -2.96
N ARG A 181 -0.92 10.19 -3.66
CA ARG A 181 -1.83 11.33 -3.42
C ARG A 181 -3.28 10.94 -3.65
N PHE A 182 -3.58 10.22 -4.73
CA PHE A 182 -4.93 9.72 -4.99
C PHE A 182 -5.39 8.75 -3.89
N CYS A 183 -4.54 7.79 -3.49
CA CYS A 183 -4.85 6.89 -2.39
C CYS A 183 -5.03 7.63 -1.06
N GLN A 184 -4.33 8.74 -0.85
CA GLN A 184 -4.45 9.54 0.37
C GLN A 184 -5.87 10.07 0.57
N GLU A 185 -6.56 10.49 -0.49
CA GLU A 185 -7.95 10.94 -0.39
C GLU A 185 -8.88 9.83 0.15
N ILE A 186 -8.64 8.59 -0.25
CA ILE A 186 -9.36 7.41 0.26
C ILE A 186 -8.97 7.14 1.71
N ARG A 187 -7.67 7.18 2.03
CA ARG A 187 -7.14 7.00 3.40
C ARG A 187 -7.74 8.01 4.38
N GLU A 188 -7.94 9.26 3.98
CA GLU A 188 -8.56 10.28 4.81
C GLU A 188 -10.04 10.00 5.13
N LYS A 189 -10.76 9.27 4.26
CA LYS A 189 -12.11 8.76 4.60
C LYS A 189 -12.03 7.55 5.50
N LEU A 190 -11.10 6.64 5.21
CA LEU A 190 -10.87 5.40 5.95
C LEU A 190 -10.52 5.65 7.43
N LYS A 191 -9.71 6.68 7.72
CA LYS A 191 -9.36 7.10 9.10
C LYS A 191 -10.56 7.56 9.91
N LYS A 192 -11.60 8.08 9.25
CA LYS A 192 -12.80 8.63 9.89
C LYS A 192 -13.89 7.59 10.10
N LEU A 193 -13.72 6.37 9.58
CA LEU A 193 -14.68 5.30 9.78
C LEU A 193 -14.77 4.92 11.25
N ASN A 194 -15.98 4.54 11.66
CA ASN A 194 -16.22 4.07 13.02
C ASN A 194 -15.36 2.81 13.29
N PRO A 195 -14.52 2.81 14.34
CA PRO A 195 -13.64 1.70 14.67
C PRO A 195 -14.37 0.42 15.09
N GLY A 196 -15.69 0.43 15.27
CA GLY A 196 -16.53 -0.73 15.57
C GLY A 196 -17.27 -1.32 14.36
N LYS A 197 -17.14 -0.74 13.16
CA LYS A 197 -17.84 -1.19 11.93
C LYS A 197 -16.94 -1.94 10.94
N PHE A 198 -15.86 -2.54 11.44
CA PHE A 198 -14.97 -3.36 10.61
C PHE A 198 -15.65 -4.68 10.23
N THR A 199 -15.26 -5.26 9.09
CA THR A 199 -15.69 -6.59 8.66
C THR A 199 -14.77 -7.69 9.19
N GLU A 200 -13.50 -7.36 9.41
CA GLU A 200 -12.50 -8.27 10.01
C GLU A 200 -11.55 -7.50 10.94
N LYS A 201 -11.01 -8.18 11.96
CA LYS A 201 -10.02 -7.61 12.88
C LYS A 201 -8.95 -8.64 13.20
N HIS A 202 -7.70 -8.22 13.12
CA HIS A 202 -6.55 -8.97 13.60
C HIS A 202 -5.79 -8.18 14.65
N SER A 203 -5.23 -8.88 15.62
CA SER A 203 -4.37 -8.30 16.65
C SER A 203 -3.07 -9.09 16.75
N TYR A 204 -1.96 -8.36 16.70
CA TYR A 204 -0.62 -8.91 16.67
C TYR A 204 0.19 -8.28 17.80
N GLN A 205 0.90 -9.12 18.55
CA GLN A 205 1.81 -8.67 19.59
C GLN A 205 3.25 -8.82 19.09
N ASP A 206 4.08 -7.82 19.38
CA ASP A 206 5.53 -7.89 19.23
C ASP A 206 6.12 -8.42 20.54
N ILE A 207 6.58 -9.67 20.52
CA ILE A 207 6.91 -10.45 21.72
C ILE A 207 8.39 -10.84 21.71
N ALA A 208 9.10 -10.53 22.78
CA ALA A 208 10.38 -11.18 23.10
C ALA A 208 10.14 -12.43 23.95
N ARG A 209 10.89 -13.49 23.61
CA ARG A 209 10.92 -14.76 24.35
C ARG A 209 12.34 -15.02 24.85
N PRO A 210 12.72 -14.50 26.04
CA PRO A 210 14.06 -14.69 26.61
C PRO A 210 14.47 -16.17 26.67
N GLY A 211 15.74 -16.46 26.38
CA GLY A 211 16.28 -17.83 26.39
C GLY A 211 15.85 -18.72 25.21
N LYS A 212 14.96 -18.26 24.32
CA LYS A 212 14.60 -18.99 23.10
C LYS A 212 15.49 -18.59 21.92
N LYS A 213 15.55 -19.46 20.89
CA LYS A 213 16.27 -19.16 19.64
C LYS A 213 15.67 -17.93 18.97
N LYS A 214 16.53 -17.04 18.48
CA LYS A 214 16.14 -15.87 17.67
C LYS A 214 16.13 -16.27 16.20
N VAL A 215 15.05 -15.94 15.49
CA VAL A 215 14.88 -16.19 14.06
C VAL A 215 14.72 -14.84 13.36
N ALA A 216 15.43 -14.64 12.25
CA ALA A 216 15.28 -13.48 11.39
C ALA A 216 14.95 -13.94 9.97
N LEU A 217 14.04 -13.22 9.31
CA LEU A 217 13.79 -13.37 7.87
C LEU A 217 14.58 -12.30 7.13
N VAL A 218 15.35 -12.72 6.13
CA VAL A 218 16.18 -11.80 5.33
C VAL A 218 15.54 -11.67 3.95
N LYS A 219 15.07 -10.46 3.61
CA LYS A 219 14.64 -10.11 2.26
C LYS A 219 15.77 -9.32 1.60
N LEU A 220 16.31 -9.85 0.51
CA LEU A 220 17.27 -9.15 -0.33
C LEU A 220 16.49 -8.25 -1.31
N VAL A 221 16.93 -7.01 -1.45
CA VAL A 221 16.38 -6.02 -2.40
C VAL A 221 17.53 -5.33 -3.11
N SER A 222 17.26 -4.75 -4.27
CA SER A 222 18.29 -3.99 -4.97
C SER A 222 18.61 -2.70 -4.21
N GLY A 223 19.90 -2.47 -3.95
CA GLY A 223 20.40 -1.20 -3.37
C GLY A 223 20.79 -0.16 -4.41
N GLN A 224 20.64 -0.48 -5.70
CA GLN A 224 20.92 0.40 -6.83
C GLN A 224 19.87 0.19 -7.90
N GLY A 225 19.33 1.27 -8.46
CA GLY A 225 18.31 1.19 -9.50
C GLY A 225 17.97 2.57 -10.02
N ALA A 226 17.79 2.68 -11.33
CA ALA A 226 17.25 3.90 -11.94
C ALA A 226 15.73 3.81 -12.12
N MET A 227 15.18 2.61 -12.28
CA MET A 227 13.77 2.40 -12.61
C MET A 227 12.99 1.70 -11.49
N TYR A 228 13.67 1.18 -10.48
CA TYR A 228 13.08 0.46 -9.36
C TYR A 228 13.75 0.87 -8.05
N ASP A 229 12.99 0.81 -6.96
CA ASP A 229 13.44 1.13 -5.62
C ASP A 229 12.70 0.23 -4.60
N THR A 230 13.19 0.18 -3.38
CA THR A 230 12.42 -0.32 -2.24
C THR A 230 12.34 0.76 -1.20
N HIS A 231 11.14 1.29 -1.01
CA HIS A 231 10.85 2.23 0.04
C HIS A 231 10.48 1.48 1.32
N PHE A 232 10.83 2.07 2.45
CA PHE A 232 10.46 1.55 3.76
C PHE A 232 10.01 2.66 4.72
N LEU A 233 9.21 2.26 5.70
CA LEU A 233 8.71 3.09 6.81
C LEU A 233 8.05 4.40 6.35
N ALA A 234 7.15 4.31 5.37
CA ALA A 234 6.35 5.44 4.92
C ALA A 234 5.38 5.96 5.99
N LYS A 235 4.75 7.10 5.72
CA LYS A 235 3.80 7.71 6.68
C LYS A 235 2.55 6.86 6.88
N GLU A 236 2.05 6.28 5.79
CA GLU A 236 0.92 5.34 5.80
C GLU A 236 1.40 3.94 5.40
N PRO A 237 0.70 2.87 5.80
CA PRO A 237 1.00 1.52 5.34
C PRO A 237 1.01 1.45 3.81
N SER A 238 2.09 0.91 3.22
CA SER A 238 2.29 0.79 1.78
C SER A 238 2.20 2.11 0.99
N ALA A 239 2.39 3.27 1.64
CA ALA A 239 2.50 4.55 0.94
C ALA A 239 3.88 4.76 0.29
N PHE A 240 3.91 5.70 -0.65
CA PHE A 240 5.15 6.18 -1.24
C PHE A 240 5.66 7.42 -0.49
N LEU A 241 4.77 8.36 -0.17
CA LEU A 241 5.08 9.61 0.51
C LEU A 241 5.57 9.38 1.95
N GLY A 242 6.67 10.03 2.29
CA GLY A 242 7.33 9.88 3.59
C GLY A 242 8.12 8.59 3.76
N GLY A 243 8.12 7.70 2.75
CA GLY A 243 8.99 6.53 2.71
C GLY A 243 10.45 6.91 2.54
N ARG A 244 11.35 6.04 2.99
CA ARG A 244 12.78 6.16 2.80
C ARG A 244 13.23 5.14 1.76
N SER A 245 14.03 5.57 0.80
CA SER A 245 14.60 4.69 -0.20
C SER A 245 15.79 3.89 0.35
N ILE A 246 15.88 2.63 -0.07
CA ILE A 246 17.05 1.79 0.19
C ILE A 246 18.29 2.30 -0.56
N ILE A 247 18.10 2.94 -1.72
CA ILE A 247 19.17 3.54 -2.53
C ILE A 247 19.77 4.75 -1.81
N ASP A 248 18.93 5.59 -1.22
CA ASP A 248 19.38 6.80 -0.52
C ASP A 248 20.23 6.48 0.72
N ILE A 249 20.01 5.31 1.33
CA ILE A 249 20.85 4.79 2.42
C ILE A 249 21.96 3.85 1.92
N THR A 250 22.25 3.86 0.62
CA THR A 250 23.34 3.10 -0.03
C THR A 250 23.28 1.59 0.20
N GLY A 251 22.06 1.03 0.26
CA GLY A 251 21.85 -0.41 0.49
C GLY A 251 22.13 -0.86 1.93
N ALA A 252 22.18 0.07 2.90
CA ALA A 252 22.41 -0.29 4.29
C ALA A 252 21.32 -1.24 4.82
N PRO A 253 21.68 -2.30 5.57
CA PRO A 253 20.71 -3.23 6.12
C PRO A 253 19.72 -2.55 7.06
N MET A 254 18.43 -2.84 6.89
CA MET A 254 17.36 -2.36 7.75
C MET A 254 16.75 -3.53 8.52
N ILE A 255 16.56 -3.33 9.84
CA ILE A 255 15.85 -4.28 10.70
C ILE A 255 14.44 -3.74 10.93
N LEU A 256 13.44 -4.56 10.63
CA LEU A 256 12.04 -4.27 10.90
C LEU A 256 11.49 -5.34 11.84
N SER A 257 10.62 -4.91 12.75
CA SER A 257 9.81 -5.83 13.55
C SER A 257 8.79 -6.58 12.67
N PRO A 258 8.33 -7.76 13.11
CA PRO A 258 7.28 -8.48 12.41
C PRO A 258 6.00 -7.65 12.23
N ASN A 259 5.69 -6.78 13.20
CA ASN A 259 4.52 -5.92 13.10
C ASN A 259 4.71 -4.76 12.12
N GLU A 260 5.89 -4.14 12.04
CA GLU A 260 6.17 -3.14 11.00
C GLU A 260 5.97 -3.75 9.60
N TYR A 261 6.49 -4.96 9.39
CA TYR A 261 6.29 -5.67 8.11
C TYR A 261 4.80 -5.91 7.81
N ARG A 262 4.03 -6.43 8.77
CA ARG A 262 2.57 -6.64 8.62
C ARG A 262 1.81 -5.34 8.38
N ASP A 263 2.31 -4.23 8.92
CA ASP A 263 1.71 -2.90 8.80
C ASP A 263 2.19 -2.15 7.56
N GLY A 264 2.68 -2.87 6.52
CA GLY A 264 3.04 -2.28 5.24
C GLY A 264 4.28 -1.39 5.27
N ALA A 265 5.24 -1.68 6.16
CA ALA A 265 6.48 -0.89 6.25
C ALA A 265 7.45 -1.08 5.08
N ILE A 266 7.24 -2.05 4.19
CA ILE A 266 8.05 -2.21 2.98
C ILE A 266 7.15 -2.05 1.77
N ARG A 267 7.57 -1.21 0.83
CA ARG A 267 6.96 -1.09 -0.49
C ARG A 267 8.04 -1.24 -1.55
N ALA A 268 7.87 -2.23 -2.41
CA ALA A 268 8.80 -2.45 -3.50
C ALA A 268 8.21 -1.81 -4.77
N LEU A 269 8.96 -0.90 -5.36
CA LEU A 269 8.59 -0.11 -6.53
C LEU A 269 9.30 -0.75 -7.71
N TYR A 270 8.68 -1.77 -8.34
CA TYR A 270 9.31 -2.58 -9.38
C TYR A 270 8.78 -2.28 -10.77
#